data_AF-A0A7K4JRW6-F1
#
_entry.id   AF-A0A7K4JRW6-F1
#
_cell.length_a   1.000
_cell.length_b   1.000
_cell.length_c   1.000
_cell.angle_alpha   90.00
_cell.angle_beta   90.00
_cell.angle_gamma   90.00
#
_symmetry.space_group_name_H-M   'P 1'
#
loop_
_entity.id
_entity.type
_entity.pdbx_description
1 polymer ?
#
loop_
_entity_poly.entity_id
_entity_poly.type
_entity_poly.pdbx_seq_one_letter_code
_entity_poly.pdbx_strand_id
1 'polypeptide(L)'
;LELQAVVLAFQSFHDEPVNIVTDSQYVYSLVTRLDFAALGHLANMALAELLPRLAALIQQRLHPFWCAHIKSHSNLPGFMHEGNRQIDQAVSLLPSPSTSLPVAYSVMQQAYNSHAFFHQSARALQREFQLSRSQARSIIAACPDCARLAPLQQVGVNP
;
A
#
# COMPACT_ATOMS: atom_id res chain seq x y z
N LEU A 1 1.27 -2.46 -4.24
CA LEU A 1 1.57 -3.87 -4.53
C LEU A 1 2.27 -3.98 -5.88
N GLU A 2 1.59 -3.72 -6.98
CA GLU A 2 2.16 -3.75 -8.36
C GLU A 2 3.53 -3.05 -8.53
N LEU A 3 3.68 -1.80 -8.07
CA LEU A 3 4.96 -1.08 -8.21
C LEU A 3 6.09 -1.73 -7.39
N GLN A 4 5.76 -2.26 -6.20
CA GLN A 4 6.71 -2.97 -5.35
C GLN A 4 7.10 -4.31 -5.97
N ALA A 5 6.15 -5.02 -6.60
CA ALA A 5 6.42 -6.23 -7.36
C ALA A 5 7.44 -5.99 -8.47
N VAL A 6 7.28 -4.89 -9.21
CA VAL A 6 8.21 -4.51 -10.27
C VAL A 6 9.58 -4.15 -9.71
N VAL A 7 9.66 -3.37 -8.63
CA VAL A 7 10.94 -3.05 -7.96
C VAL A 7 11.67 -4.33 -7.55
N LEU A 8 10.94 -5.31 -7.00
CA LEU A 8 11.51 -6.60 -6.61
C LEU A 8 11.97 -7.41 -7.83
N ALA A 9 11.18 -7.44 -8.91
CA ALA A 9 11.60 -8.11 -10.14
C ALA A 9 12.91 -7.52 -10.68
N PHE A 10 13.04 -6.20 -10.73
CA PHE A 10 14.30 -5.57 -11.16
C PHE A 10 15.49 -5.89 -10.24
N GLN A 11 15.27 -6.07 -8.93
CA GLN A 11 16.32 -6.47 -7.98
C GLN A 11 16.71 -7.94 -8.12
N SER A 12 15.71 -8.82 -8.18
CA SER A 12 15.93 -10.27 -8.28
C SER A 12 16.64 -10.62 -9.58
N PHE A 13 16.25 -9.97 -10.69
CA PHE A 13 16.80 -10.21 -12.02
C PHE A 13 17.81 -9.12 -12.41
N HIS A 14 18.66 -8.62 -11.50
CA HIS A 14 19.55 -7.49 -11.79
C HIS A 14 20.64 -7.82 -12.84
N ASP A 15 21.12 -9.06 -12.85
CA ASP A 15 22.22 -9.55 -13.70
C ASP A 15 21.75 -10.40 -14.90
N GLU A 16 20.47 -10.33 -15.25
CA GLU A 16 19.92 -11.09 -16.38
C GLU A 16 18.77 -10.36 -17.10
N PRO A 17 18.44 -10.69 -18.37
CA PRO A 17 17.29 -10.10 -19.04
C PRO A 17 15.97 -10.42 -18.33
N VAL A 18 15.02 -9.47 -18.30
CA VAL A 18 13.71 -9.68 -17.65
C VAL A 18 12.55 -9.15 -18.49
N ASN A 19 11.43 -9.88 -18.51
CA ASN A 19 10.19 -9.45 -19.12
C ASN A 19 9.16 -9.15 -18.02
N ILE A 20 8.69 -7.91 -17.96
CA ILE A 20 7.69 -7.43 -17.01
C ILE A 20 6.34 -7.36 -17.72
N VAL A 21 5.42 -8.23 -17.34
CA VAL A 21 4.02 -8.15 -17.77
C VAL A 21 3.21 -7.66 -16.58
N THR A 22 2.60 -6.49 -16.69
CA THR A 22 1.80 -5.89 -15.62
C THR A 22 0.40 -5.60 -16.14
N ASP A 23 -0.60 -5.77 -15.27
CA ASP A 23 -1.96 -5.38 -15.58
C ASP A 23 -2.27 -3.91 -15.24
N SER A 24 -1.31 -3.24 -14.57
CA SER A 24 -1.41 -1.86 -14.14
C SER A 24 -0.87 -0.91 -15.21
N GLN A 25 -1.79 -0.17 -15.84
CA GLN A 25 -1.42 0.86 -16.81
C GLN A 25 -0.53 1.95 -16.19
N TYR A 26 -0.69 2.20 -14.88
CA TYR A 26 0.13 3.12 -14.12
C TYR A 26 1.58 2.63 -14.00
N VAL A 27 1.79 1.36 -13.65
CA VAL A 27 3.14 0.79 -13.53
C VAL A 27 3.83 0.68 -14.87
N TYR A 28 3.12 0.21 -15.91
CA TYR A 28 3.63 0.18 -17.28
C TYR A 28 4.11 1.57 -17.72
N SER A 29 3.28 2.58 -17.46
CA SER A 29 3.58 3.98 -17.75
C SER A 29 4.82 4.51 -17.04
N LEU A 30 5.05 4.09 -15.79
CA LEU A 30 6.22 4.47 -15.02
C LEU A 30 7.48 3.81 -15.59
N VAL A 31 7.47 2.48 -15.73
CA VAL A 31 8.64 1.71 -16.20
C VAL A 31 9.12 2.18 -17.57
N THR A 32 8.19 2.53 -18.47
CA THR A 32 8.52 2.98 -19.83
C THR A 32 8.98 4.44 -19.94
N ARG A 33 8.79 5.27 -18.90
CA ARG A 33 9.08 6.71 -18.95
C ARG A 33 10.01 7.21 -17.85
N LEU A 34 10.27 6.40 -16.81
CA LEU A 34 11.04 6.78 -15.64
C LEU A 34 12.50 7.13 -15.95
N ASP A 35 13.05 6.61 -17.05
CA ASP A 35 14.43 6.88 -17.46
C ASP A 35 14.69 8.37 -17.74
N PHE A 36 13.64 9.14 -18.08
CA PHE A 36 13.72 10.56 -18.44
C PHE A 36 12.89 11.49 -17.53
N ALA A 37 12.25 10.96 -16.49
CA ALA A 37 11.31 11.73 -15.68
C ALA A 37 12.00 12.34 -14.45
N ALA A 38 11.93 13.66 -14.29
CA ALA A 38 12.26 14.31 -13.04
C ALA A 38 11.18 13.96 -11.99
N LEU A 39 11.59 13.29 -10.90
CA LEU A 39 10.70 12.99 -9.78
C LEU A 39 10.45 14.28 -9.00
N GLY A 40 9.22 14.81 -9.08
CA GLY A 40 8.77 15.93 -8.25
C GLY A 40 8.57 15.53 -6.79
N HIS A 41 8.13 16.49 -5.96
CA HIS A 41 7.80 16.20 -4.56
C HIS A 41 6.60 15.26 -4.46
N LEU A 42 6.76 14.14 -3.75
CA LEU A 42 5.74 13.10 -3.59
C LEU A 42 5.21 13.09 -2.16
N ALA A 43 3.94 13.45 -1.97
CA ALA A 43 3.28 13.40 -0.67
C ALA A 43 3.01 11.97 -0.17
N ASN A 44 2.94 11.00 -1.09
CA ASN A 44 2.77 9.60 -0.75
C ASN A 44 4.12 8.97 -0.44
N MET A 45 4.36 8.65 0.84
CA MET A 45 5.64 8.10 1.30
C MET A 45 6.02 6.77 0.63
N ALA A 46 5.04 5.91 0.30
CA ALA A 46 5.32 4.66 -0.41
C ALA A 46 5.87 4.91 -1.81
N LEU A 47 5.28 5.87 -2.54
CA LEU A 47 5.75 6.26 -3.87
C LEU A 47 7.08 7.02 -3.78
N ALA A 48 7.24 7.87 -2.76
CA ALA A 48 8.47 8.62 -2.52
C ALA A 48 9.70 7.72 -2.31
N GLU A 49 9.50 6.50 -1.82
CA GLU A 49 10.56 5.52 -1.67
C GLU A 49 10.72 4.61 -2.90
N LEU A 50 9.62 4.08 -3.43
CA LEU A 50 9.67 3.11 -4.52
C LEU A 50 10.13 3.74 -5.84
N LEU A 51 9.69 4.96 -6.15
CA LEU A 51 9.97 5.59 -7.45
C LEU A 51 11.46 5.92 -7.65
N PRO A 52 12.17 6.56 -6.71
CA PRO A 52 13.61 6.76 -6.85
C PRO A 52 14.37 5.44 -6.94
N ARG A 53 13.94 4.42 -6.19
CA ARG A 53 14.57 3.10 -6.20
C ARG A 53 14.39 2.40 -7.54
N LEU A 54 13.17 2.44 -8.11
CA LEU A 54 12.89 1.91 -9.44
C LEU A 54 13.70 2.65 -10.51
N ALA A 55 13.75 3.98 -10.45
CA ALA A 55 14.52 4.79 -11.39
C ALA A 55 16.01 4.40 -11.37
N ALA A 56 16.61 4.30 -10.17
CA ALA A 56 18.00 3.88 -10.03
C ALA A 56 18.25 2.47 -10.59
N LEU A 57 17.35 1.53 -10.34
CA LEU A 57 17.45 0.16 -10.87
C LEU A 57 17.38 0.12 -12.40
N ILE A 58 16.51 0.92 -13.02
CA ILE A 58 16.42 1.02 -14.48
C ILE A 58 17.69 1.64 -15.05
N GLN A 59 18.15 2.75 -14.48
CA GLN A 59 19.33 3.48 -14.96
C GLN A 59 20.64 2.69 -14.83
N GLN A 60 20.77 1.89 -13.77
CA GLN A 60 21.98 1.08 -13.52
C GLN A 60 21.96 -0.26 -14.24
N ARG A 61 20.85 -0.62 -14.89
CA ARG A 61 20.68 -1.94 -15.49
C ARG A 61 21.54 -2.08 -16.75
N LEU A 62 22.34 -3.13 -16.80
CA LEU A 62 23.15 -3.48 -17.97
C LEU A 62 22.45 -4.47 -18.92
N HIS A 63 21.49 -5.23 -18.41
CA HIS A 63 20.76 -6.23 -19.17
C HIS A 63 19.43 -5.69 -19.70
N PRO A 64 19.01 -6.09 -20.92
CA PRO A 64 17.78 -5.61 -21.50
C PRO A 64 16.57 -6.04 -20.67
N PHE A 65 15.54 -5.21 -20.67
CA PHE A 65 14.24 -5.59 -20.16
C PHE A 65 13.16 -5.20 -21.15
N TRP A 66 12.05 -5.94 -21.11
CA TRP A 66 10.85 -5.60 -21.85
C TRP A 66 9.69 -5.41 -20.87
N CYS A 67 8.81 -4.46 -21.15
CA CYS A 67 7.62 -4.23 -20.33
C CYS A 67 6.38 -4.19 -21.22
N ALA A 68 5.33 -4.91 -20.83
CA ALA A 68 4.03 -4.85 -21.48
C ALA A 68 2.89 -4.70 -20.47
N HIS A 69 1.86 -4.01 -20.95
CA HIS A 69 0.60 -3.86 -20.26
C HIS A 69 -0.43 -4.87 -20.79
N ILE A 70 -1.07 -5.61 -19.88
CA ILE A 70 -2.25 -6.44 -20.19
C ILE A 70 -3.46 -5.87 -19.45
N LYS A 71 -4.67 -6.00 -20.00
CA LYS A 71 -5.87 -5.57 -19.26
C LYS A 71 -6.32 -6.69 -18.32
N SER A 72 -6.45 -6.39 -17.04
CA SER A 72 -6.96 -7.30 -15.99
C SER A 72 -8.33 -7.89 -16.35
N HIS A 73 -9.17 -7.11 -17.03
CA HIS A 73 -10.51 -7.47 -17.50
C HIS A 73 -10.58 -8.03 -18.93
N SER A 74 -9.44 -8.40 -19.52
CA SER A 74 -9.50 -9.24 -20.71
C SER A 74 -9.98 -10.62 -20.28
N ASN A 75 -10.99 -11.18 -20.96
CA ASN A 75 -11.48 -12.55 -20.79
C ASN A 75 -10.43 -13.58 -21.24
N LEU A 76 -9.15 -13.35 -20.99
CA LEU A 76 -8.08 -14.29 -21.24
C LEU A 76 -8.12 -15.32 -20.11
N PRO A 77 -8.52 -16.58 -20.38
CA PRO A 77 -8.25 -17.65 -19.43
C PRO A 77 -6.74 -17.92 -19.45
N GLY A 78 -6.10 -18.03 -18.30
CA GLY A 78 -4.73 -18.57 -18.30
C GLY A 78 -3.83 -18.19 -17.13
N PHE A 79 -2.64 -18.82 -17.21
CA PHE A 79 -1.50 -18.71 -16.30
C PHE A 79 -1.11 -17.28 -15.90
N MET A 80 -1.47 -16.27 -16.70
CA MET A 80 -1.14 -14.86 -16.41
C MET A 80 -1.96 -14.31 -15.23
N HIS A 81 -3.27 -14.58 -15.13
CA HIS A 81 -4.08 -14.14 -13.99
C HIS A 81 -3.69 -14.85 -12.69
N GLU A 82 -3.37 -16.14 -12.79
CA GLU A 82 -2.89 -16.92 -11.65
C GLU A 82 -1.52 -16.40 -11.18
N GLY A 83 -0.62 -16.12 -12.12
CA GLY A 83 0.67 -15.48 -11.82
C GLY A 83 0.52 -14.12 -11.13
N ASN A 84 -0.37 -13.25 -11.62
CA ASN A 84 -0.61 -11.94 -10.98
C ASN A 84 -1.11 -12.11 -9.54
N ARG A 85 -2.07 -13.02 -9.33
CA ARG A 85 -2.60 -13.29 -7.97
C ARG A 85 -1.52 -13.81 -7.03
N GLN A 86 -0.66 -14.71 -7.50
CA GLN A 86 0.46 -15.23 -6.69
C GLN A 86 1.47 -14.13 -6.36
N ILE A 87 1.78 -13.25 -7.32
CA ILE A 87 2.66 -12.09 -7.12
C ILE A 87 2.04 -11.13 -6.10
N ASP A 88 0.76 -10.78 -6.24
CA ASP A 88 0.07 -9.89 -5.30
C ASP A 88 0.06 -10.45 -3.87
N GLN A 89 -0.20 -11.75 -3.73
CA GLN A 89 -0.13 -12.43 -2.44
C GLN A 89 1.28 -12.39 -1.88
N ALA A 90 2.30 -12.75 -2.66
CA ALA A 90 3.69 -12.75 -2.21
C ALA A 90 4.16 -11.34 -1.80
N VAL A 91 3.81 -10.32 -2.58
CA VAL A 91 4.22 -8.93 -2.32
C VAL A 91 3.44 -8.34 -1.14
N SER A 92 2.18 -8.73 -0.93
CA SER A 92 1.41 -8.31 0.24
C SER A 92 1.97 -8.85 1.57
N LEU A 93 2.79 -9.90 1.54
CA LEU A 93 3.47 -10.44 2.72
C LEU A 93 4.80 -9.74 3.01
N LEU A 94 5.32 -8.94 2.08
CA LEU A 94 6.57 -8.21 2.27
C LEU A 94 6.33 -6.94 3.08
N PRO A 95 7.33 -6.48 3.85
CA PRO A 95 7.26 -5.19 4.52
C PRO A 95 6.98 -4.10 3.48
N SER A 96 5.97 -3.27 3.73
CA SER A 96 5.72 -2.10 2.90
C SER A 96 6.99 -1.24 2.90
N PRO A 97 7.40 -0.64 1.77
CA PRO A 97 8.54 0.29 1.74
C PRO A 97 8.41 1.36 2.84
N SER A 98 7.19 1.90 3.02
CA SER A 98 6.86 2.88 4.07
C SER A 98 6.94 2.36 5.51
N THR A 99 7.27 1.09 5.70
CA THR A 99 7.31 0.43 6.99
C THR A 99 8.64 -0.27 7.12
N SER A 100 9.58 0.42 7.75
CA SER A 100 10.75 -0.22 8.35
C SER A 100 10.27 -1.40 9.20
N LEU A 101 10.61 -2.62 8.76
CA LEU A 101 10.32 -3.92 9.39
C LEU A 101 8.83 -4.31 9.40
N PRO A 102 8.49 -5.62 9.44
CA PRO A 102 7.18 -6.04 9.90
C PRO A 102 7.12 -5.73 11.40
N VAL A 103 6.86 -4.48 11.76
CA VAL A 103 6.49 -4.18 13.13
C VAL A 103 5.15 -4.86 13.32
N ALA A 104 5.13 -5.94 14.11
CA ALA A 104 3.90 -6.43 14.70
C ALA A 104 3.28 -5.23 15.42
N TYR A 105 2.36 -4.54 14.74
CA TYR A 105 1.71 -3.38 15.30
C TYR A 105 1.03 -3.84 16.56
N SER A 106 1.34 -3.18 17.68
CA SER A 106 0.58 -3.40 18.90
C SER A 106 -0.90 -3.21 18.59
N VAL A 107 -1.75 -3.92 19.31
CA VAL A 107 -3.21 -3.83 19.15
C VAL A 107 -3.70 -2.38 19.15
N MET A 108 -3.03 -1.51 19.91
CA MET A 108 -3.25 -0.07 19.92
C MET A 108 -2.97 0.61 18.58
N GLN A 109 -1.85 0.31 17.94
CA GLN A 109 -1.46 0.92 16.66
C GLN A 109 -2.37 0.42 15.52
N GLN A 110 -2.79 -0.84 15.55
CA GLN A 110 -3.77 -1.38 14.60
C GLN A 110 -5.11 -0.66 14.73
N ALA A 111 -5.58 -0.47 15.96
CA ALA A 111 -6.82 0.25 16.25
C ALA A 111 -6.75 1.74 15.85
N TYR A 112 -5.59 2.39 16.01
CA TYR A 112 -5.35 3.74 15.51
C TYR A 112 -5.50 3.84 13.99
N ASN A 113 -4.85 2.94 13.25
CA ASN A 113 -4.92 2.94 11.79
C ASN A 113 -6.33 2.62 11.28
N SER A 114 -7.01 1.65 11.90
CA SER A 114 -8.41 1.32 11.58
C SER A 114 -9.34 2.51 11.83
N HIS A 115 -9.19 3.20 12.97
CA HIS A 115 -9.98 4.40 13.27
C HIS A 115 -9.67 5.56 12.30
N ALA A 116 -8.40 5.78 11.94
CA ALA A 116 -8.03 6.83 10.99
C ALA A 116 -8.65 6.63 9.60
N PHE A 117 -8.91 5.39 9.20
CA PHE A 117 -9.51 5.07 7.90
C PHE A 117 -11.05 5.04 7.93
N PHE A 118 -11.65 4.43 8.96
CA PHE A 118 -13.09 4.19 9.04
C PHE A 118 -13.84 5.10 10.01
N HIS A 119 -13.14 5.90 10.81
CA HIS A 119 -13.68 6.74 11.89
C HIS A 119 -14.65 6.00 12.83
N GLN A 120 -14.34 4.73 13.14
CA GLN A 120 -15.18 3.87 13.95
C GLN A 120 -15.39 4.40 15.38
N SER A 121 -16.56 4.14 15.99
CA SER A 121 -16.85 4.58 17.36
C SER A 121 -16.01 3.87 18.43
N ALA A 122 -15.97 4.44 19.65
CA ALA A 122 -15.23 3.86 20.77
C ALA A 122 -15.69 2.44 21.13
N ARG A 123 -16.98 2.12 20.92
CA ARG A 123 -17.53 0.79 21.17
C ARG A 123 -17.09 -0.21 20.11
N ALA A 124 -16.99 0.21 18.85
CA ALA A 124 -16.51 -0.64 17.77
C ALA A 124 -15.05 -1.02 18.01
N LEU A 125 -14.19 -0.04 18.33
CA LEU A 125 -12.78 -0.28 18.66
C LEU A 125 -12.57 -1.21 19.87
N GLN A 126 -13.41 -1.07 20.91
CA GLN A 126 -13.36 -1.98 22.08
C GLN A 126 -13.71 -3.42 21.69
N ARG A 127 -14.68 -3.63 20.81
CA ARG A 127 -15.11 -4.99 20.41
C ARG A 127 -14.15 -5.63 19.42
N GLU A 128 -13.69 -4.86 18.44
CA GLU A 128 -12.84 -5.35 17.35
C GLU A 128 -11.40 -5.61 17.82
N PHE A 129 -10.85 -4.72 18.64
CA PHE A 129 -9.47 -4.79 19.10
C PHE A 129 -9.34 -5.14 20.59
N GLN A 130 -10.45 -5.50 21.26
CA GLN A 130 -10.46 -5.88 22.70
C GLN A 130 -9.83 -4.82 23.62
N LEU A 131 -9.91 -3.54 23.21
CA LEU A 131 -9.31 -2.44 23.95
C LEU A 131 -10.14 -2.08 25.19
N SER A 132 -9.47 -1.51 26.20
CA SER A 132 -10.18 -0.86 27.30
C SER A 132 -10.88 0.43 26.83
N ARG A 133 -11.87 0.85 27.61
CA ARG A 133 -12.63 2.08 27.32
C ARG A 133 -11.78 3.34 27.28
N SER A 134 -10.73 3.43 28.11
CA SER A 134 -9.79 4.55 28.13
C SER A 134 -8.93 4.58 26.86
N GLN A 135 -8.42 3.42 26.44
CA GLN A 135 -7.64 3.27 25.22
C GLN A 135 -8.43 3.66 23.97
N ALA A 136 -9.65 3.13 23.80
CA ALA A 136 -10.50 3.47 22.66
C ALA A 136 -10.85 4.97 22.62
N ARG A 137 -11.02 5.61 23.77
CA ARG A 137 -11.23 7.06 23.86
C ARG A 137 -9.98 7.86 23.49
N SER A 138 -8.79 7.42 23.89
CA SER A 138 -7.55 8.09 23.51
C SER A 138 -7.33 8.08 21.99
N ILE A 139 -7.69 6.99 21.31
CA ILE A 139 -7.58 6.87 19.84
C ILE A 139 -8.45 7.91 19.14
N ILE A 140 -9.70 8.07 19.59
CA ILE A 140 -10.64 9.03 19.01
C ILE A 140 -10.23 10.47 19.34
N ALA A 141 -9.75 10.72 20.56
CA ALA A 141 -9.28 12.03 20.98
C ALA A 141 -8.04 12.51 20.20
N ALA A 142 -7.23 11.57 19.71
CA ALA A 142 -6.06 11.87 18.87
C ALA A 142 -6.40 12.01 17.37
N CYS A 143 -7.63 11.67 16.95
CA CYS A 143 -8.06 11.90 15.57
C CYS A 143 -8.44 13.38 15.36
N PRO A 144 -7.79 14.11 14.43
CA PRO A 144 -8.03 15.54 14.25
C PRO A 144 -9.46 15.85 13.76
N ASP A 145 -10.07 14.92 13.01
CA ASP A 145 -11.43 15.09 12.49
C ASP A 145 -12.48 14.79 13.56
N CYS A 146 -12.25 13.75 14.39
CA CYS A 146 -13.19 13.37 15.44
C CYS A 146 -13.04 14.19 16.73
N ALA A 147 -11.84 14.69 17.05
CA ALA A 147 -11.61 15.54 18.22
C ALA A 147 -12.30 16.92 18.12
N ARG A 148 -12.54 17.38 16.89
CA ARG A 148 -13.27 18.63 16.60
C ARG A 148 -14.78 18.47 16.71
N LEU A 149 -15.29 17.25 16.65
CA LEU A 149 -16.69 16.97 16.89
C LEU A 149 -16.90 17.01 18.41
N ALA A 150 -17.63 18.03 18.88
CA ALA A 150 -18.14 18.04 20.24
C ALA A 150 -18.82 16.69 20.52
N PRO A 151 -18.69 16.10 21.72
CA PRO A 151 -19.32 14.81 22.01
C PRO A 151 -20.81 14.96 21.71
N LEU A 152 -21.28 14.25 20.68
CA LEU A 152 -22.71 14.08 20.45
C LEU A 152 -23.21 13.41 21.73
N GLN A 153 -23.77 14.20 22.64
CA GLN A 153 -24.59 13.70 23.72
C GLN A 153 -25.67 12.90 23.01
N GLN A 154 -25.58 11.57 23.08
CA GLN A 154 -26.77 10.75 22.92
C GLN A 154 -27.64 11.05 24.14
N VAL A 155 -28.38 12.16 24.05
CA VAL A 155 -29.60 12.33 24.81
C VAL A 155 -30.54 11.27 24.24
N GLY A 156 -30.54 10.11 24.89
CA GLY A 156 -31.56 9.11 24.66
C GLY A 156 -32.89 9.73 25.04
N VAL A 157 -33.66 10.17 24.06
CA VAL A 157 -35.10 10.29 24.22
C VAL A 157 -35.69 8.93 23.88
N ASN A 158 -36.04 8.19 24.93
CA ASN A 158 -36.92 7.04 24.83
C ASN A 158 -38.38 7.55 24.82
N PRO A 159 -39.25 7.16 23.88
CA PRO A 159 -40.69 7.26 24.07
C PRO A 159 -41.19 6.27 25.12
#